data_AF-M0FH06-F1
#
_entry.id   AF-M0FH06-F1
#
_cell.length_a   1.000
_cell.length_b   1.000
_cell.length_c   1.000
_cell.angle_alpha   90.00
_cell.angle_beta   90.00
_cell.angle_gamma   90.00
#
_symmetry.space_group_name_H-M   'P 1'
#
loop_
_entity.id
_entity.type
_entity.pdbx_description
1 polymer ?
#
loop_
_entity_poly.entity_id
_entity_poly.type
_entity_poly.pdbx_seq_one_letter_code
_entity_poly.pdbx_strand_id
1 'polypeptide(L)' 'MSWSLEREDGTVTEWERSDGYATVRLRERADGGFVVRLDVMEQAADESAYERERFDDAEAAAERAAAWRDAHDLDE' A
#
# COMPACT_ATOMS: atom_id res chain seq x y z
N MET A 1 12.29 3.72 7.91
CA MET A 1 12.62 3.29 6.53
C MET A 1 11.57 3.92 5.65
N SER A 2 11.92 4.91 4.82
CA SER A 2 10.91 5.70 4.12
C SER A 2 10.13 4.91 3.05
N TRP A 3 8.91 5.35 2.78
CA TRP A 3 8.12 4.93 1.63
C TRP A 3 8.24 5.95 0.49
N SER A 4 8.35 5.45 -0.74
CA SER A 4 8.43 6.26 -1.95
C SER A 4 7.22 6.00 -2.84
N LEU A 5 6.71 7.04 -3.50
CA LEU A 5 5.66 6.92 -4.50
C LEU A 5 6.27 6.43 -5.82
N GLU A 6 5.98 5.19 -6.20
CA GLU A 6 6.50 4.55 -7.42
C GLU A 6 5.62 4.84 -8.64
N ARG A 7 4.31 4.97 -8.44
CA ARG A 7 3.34 5.20 -9.52
C ARG A 7 2.13 5.98 -9.03
N GLU A 8 1.71 6.95 -9.84
CA GLU A 8 0.41 7.63 -9.74
C GLU A 8 -0.09 7.97 -11.15
N ASP A 9 -1.18 7.34 -11.60
CA ASP A 9 -1.74 7.50 -12.95
C ASP A 9 -3.27 7.71 -12.93
N GLY A 10 -3.79 8.29 -11.84
CA GLY A 10 -5.22 8.57 -11.63
C GLY A 10 -6.10 7.36 -11.34
N THR A 11 -5.76 6.15 -11.80
CA THR A 11 -6.47 4.90 -11.43
C THR A 11 -5.71 4.08 -10.38
N VAL A 12 -4.39 4.27 -10.29
CA VAL A 12 -3.52 3.51 -9.40
C VAL A 12 -2.55 4.47 -8.75
N THR A 13 -2.41 4.32 -7.44
CA THR A 13 -1.35 4.92 -6.64
C THR A 13 -0.61 3.79 -5.92
N GLU A 14 0.71 3.72 -6.09
CA GLU A 14 1.54 2.65 -5.55
C GLU A 14 2.76 3.23 -4.85
N TRP A 15 3.02 2.70 -3.66
CA TRP A 15 4.17 3.05 -2.85
C TRP A 15 5.01 1.81 -2.60
N GLU A 16 6.33 1.98 -2.63
CA GLU A 16 7.31 0.97 -2.27
C GLU A 16 8.13 1.46 -1.07
N ARG A 17 8.39 0.57 -0.13
CA ARG A 17 9.30 0.84 0.99
C ARG A 17 10.73 0.83 0.49
N SER A 18 11.60 1.69 1.03
CA SER A 18 12.96 1.93 0.49
C SER A 18 13.87 0.70 0.43
N ASP A 19 13.53 -0.39 1.13
CA ASP A 19 14.24 -1.67 1.07
C ASP A 19 13.80 -2.56 -0.11
N GLY A 20 12.76 -2.17 -0.86
CA GLY A 20 12.24 -2.91 -2.01
C GLY A 20 11.46 -4.18 -1.66
N TYR A 21 11.15 -4.39 -0.37
CA TYR A 21 10.51 -5.62 0.11
C TYR A 21 9.06 -5.45 0.57
N ALA A 22 8.53 -4.23 0.54
CA ALA A 22 7.13 -3.98 0.86
C ALA A 22 6.49 -3.00 -0.12
N THR A 23 5.26 -3.30 -0.56
CA THR A 23 4.46 -2.43 -1.42
C THR A 23 3.07 -2.21 -0.85
N VAL A 24 2.59 -0.98 -0.95
CA VAL A 24 1.19 -0.62 -0.73
C VAL A 24 0.62 -0.10 -2.03
N ARG A 25 -0.53 -0.62 -2.46
CA ARG A 25 -1.16 -0.23 -3.72
C ARG A 25 -2.62 0.09 -3.53
N LEU A 26 -3.02 1.30 -3.89
CA LEU A 26 -4.39 1.75 -4.02
C LEU A 26 -4.78 1.73 -5.50
N ARG A 27 -5.94 1.14 -5.82
CA ARG A 27 -6.48 1.11 -7.17
C ARG A 27 -7.97 1.43 -7.17
N GLU A 28 -8.37 2.38 -8.01
CA GLU A 28 -9.76 2.60 -8.40
C GLU A 28 -10.21 1.50 -9.39
N ARG A 29 -11.43 1.00 -9.19
CA ARG A 29 -12.09 0.01 -10.05
C ARG A 29 -13.04 0.72 -11.00
N ALA A 30 -13.29 0.11 -12.14
CA ALA A 30 -14.24 0.65 -13.13
C ALA A 30 -15.68 0.77 -12.59
N ASP A 31 -16.01 0.07 -11.51
CA ASP A 31 -17.30 0.16 -10.81
C ASP A 31 -17.40 1.32 -9.80
N GLY A 32 -16.34 2.13 -9.65
CA GLY A 32 -16.30 3.28 -8.74
C GLY A 32 -15.80 2.96 -7.33
N GLY A 33 -15.57 1.68 -6.99
CA GLY A 33 -14.95 1.28 -5.73
C GLY A 33 -13.42 1.27 -5.77
N PHE A 34 -12.80 1.12 -4.61
CA PHE A 34 -11.35 1.13 -4.42
C PHE A 34 -10.86 -0.20 -3.82
N VAL A 35 -9.62 -0.56 -4.14
CA VAL A 35 -8.92 -1.71 -3.55
C VAL A 35 -7.58 -1.22 -3.03
N VAL A 36 -7.28 -1.54 -1.78
CA VAL A 36 -5.96 -1.34 -1.20
C VAL A 36 -5.33 -2.72 -1.00
N ARG A 37 -4.06 -2.87 -1.35
CA ARG A 37 -3.26 -4.07 -1.14
C ARG A 37 -1.97 -3.73 -0.40
N LEU A 38 -1.61 -4.55 0.59
CA LEU A 38 -0.29 -4.62 1.19
C LEU A 38 0.37 -5.93 0.76
N ASP A 39 1.64 -5.87 0.38
CA ASP A 39 2.46 -7.02 0.03
C ASP A 39 3.85 -6.83 0.61
N VAL A 40 4.16 -7.56 1.68
CA VAL A 40 5.46 -7.63 2.36
C VAL A 40 6.08 -8.99 2.07
N MET A 41 7.24 -8.98 1.43
CA MET A 41 7.92 -10.19 0.96
C MET A 41 8.53 -10.98 2.12
N GLU A 42 8.72 -12.29 1.95
CA GLU A 42 9.41 -13.18 2.90
C GLU A 42 10.85 -12.74 3.22
N GLN A 43 11.48 -11.97 2.32
CA GLN A 43 12.83 -11.44 2.45
C GLN A 43 12.89 -10.13 3.25
N ALA A 44 11.74 -9.55 3.60
CA ALA A 44 11.66 -8.34 4.39
C ALA A 44 12.25 -8.54 5.78
N ALA A 45 12.66 -7.44 6.43
CA ALA A 45 13.14 -7.49 7.80
C ALA A 45 12.01 -7.70 8.82
N ASP A 46 10.77 -7.36 8.47
CA ASP A 46 9.54 -7.64 9.21
C ASP A 46 8.87 -8.95 8.77
N GLU A 47 7.76 -9.30 9.44
CA GLU A 47 6.95 -10.46 9.07
C GLU A 47 6.31 -10.26 7.70
N SER A 48 6.36 -11.31 6.87
CA SER A 48 5.70 -11.32 5.57
C SER A 48 4.19 -11.19 5.72
N ALA A 49 3.59 -10.44 4.83
CA ALA A 49 2.17 -10.11 4.92
C ALA A 49 1.58 -9.92 3.53
N TYR A 50 0.38 -10.47 3.34
CA TYR A 50 -0.43 -10.17 2.18
C TYR A 50 -1.83 -9.81 2.65
N GLU A 51 -2.19 -8.54 2.53
CA GLU A 51 -3.51 -8.05 2.90
C GLU A 51 -4.19 -7.33 1.72
N ARG A 52 -5.52 -7.45 1.65
CA ARG A 52 -6.31 -6.85 0.59
C ARG A 52 -7.69 -6.45 1.07
N GLU A 53 -8.00 -5.17 0.93
CA GLU A 53 -9.27 -4.59 1.36
C GLU A 53 -9.96 -3.81 0.25
N ARG A 54 -11.28 -3.68 0.36
CA ARG A 54 -12.15 -2.98 -0.59
C ARG A 54 -12.88 -1.85 0.13
N PHE A 55 -13.03 -0.74 -0.55
CA PHE A 55 -13.70 0.45 -0.04
C PHE A 55 -14.63 1.00 -1.13
N ASP A 56 -15.74 1.58 -0.72
CA ASP A 56 -16.63 2.34 -1.61
C ASP A 56 -16.28 3.84 -1.63
N ASP A 57 -15.31 4.24 -0.79
CA ASP A 57 -14.88 5.61 -0.59
C ASP A 57 -13.36 5.74 -0.79
N ALA A 58 -12.97 6.82 -1.49
CA ALA A 58 -11.57 7.08 -1.84
C ALA A 58 -10.75 7.51 -0.63
N GLU A 59 -11.34 8.29 0.27
CA GLU A 59 -10.69 8.80 1.47
C GLU A 59 -10.35 7.64 2.42
N ALA A 60 -11.31 6.77 2.71
CA ALA A 60 -11.12 5.56 3.51
C ALA A 60 -10.06 4.62 2.91
N ALA A 61 -10.03 4.48 1.57
CA ALA A 61 -8.97 3.70 0.91
C ALA A 61 -7.59 4.35 1.09
N ALA A 62 -7.49 5.68 0.96
CA ALA A 62 -6.25 6.41 1.15
C ALA A 62 -5.76 6.36 2.61
N GLU A 63 -6.68 6.50 3.57
CA GLU A 63 -6.40 6.34 5.00
C GLU A 63 -5.88 4.95 5.31
N ARG A 64 -6.49 3.90 4.74
CA ARG A 64 -5.99 2.53 4.94
C ARG A 64 -4.61 2.33 4.36
N ALA A 65 -4.35 2.88 3.17
CA ALA A 65 -3.03 2.83 2.55
C ALA A 65 -1.97 3.54 3.41
N ALA A 66 -2.30 4.69 3.99
CA ALA A 66 -1.43 5.39 4.92
C ALA A 66 -1.18 4.56 6.19
N ALA A 67 -2.25 4.06 6.82
CA ALA A 67 -2.15 3.25 8.03
C ALA A 67 -1.26 2.01 7.85
N TRP A 68 -1.31 1.35 6.69
CA TRP A 68 -0.40 0.23 6.40
C TRP A 68 1.05 0.69 6.22
N ARG A 69 1.30 1.82 5.57
CA ARG A 69 2.66 2.35 5.46
C ARG A 69 3.24 2.71 6.83
N ASP A 70 2.46 3.36 7.70
CA ASP A 70 2.89 3.67 9.06
C ASP A 70 3.14 2.41 9.90
N ALA A 71 2.27 1.40 9.81
CA ALA A 71 2.43 0.16 10.56
C ALA A 71 3.60 -0.72 10.09
N HIS A 72 4.01 -0.58 8.82
CA HIS A 72 5.14 -1.31 8.21
C HIS A 72 6.34 -0.40 7.89
N ASP A 73 6.38 0.80 8.48
CA ASP A 73 7.61 1.59 8.53
C ASP A 73 8.56 0.92 9.53
N LEU A 74 9.77 0.61 9.09
CA LEU A 74 10.78 -0.02 9.93
C LEU A 74 11.77 1.04 10.36
N ASP A 75 12.08 1.14 11.65
CA ASP A 75 13.19 1.98 12.11
C ASP A 75 14.50 1.59 11.38
N GLU A 76 15.37 2.58 11.12
CA GLU A 76 16.64 2.41 10.39
C GLU A 76 17.63 1.43 11.03
#